data_AF-A0A497ARE6-F1
#
_entry.id   AF-A0A497ARE6-F1
#
_cell.length_a   1.000
_cell.length_b   1.000
_cell.length_c   1.000
_cell.angle_alpha   90.00
_cell.angle_beta   90.00
_cell.angle_gamma   90.00
#
_symmetry.space_group_name_H-M   'P 1'
#
loop_
_entity.id
_entity.type
_entity.pdbx_description
1 polymer ?
#
loop_
_entity_poly.entity_id
_entity_poly.type
_entity_poly.pdbx_seq_one_letter_code
_entity_poly.pdbx_strand_id
1 'polypeptide(L)'
;MRKWLILIFLLACMMLCAAQCCPYVVCGHVYDENGELAKGVEVTLKNLRTGEEQKITTNDKGEFLFECLNFKQGFRNGDLLE
;
A
#
# COMPACT_ATOMS: atom_id res chain seq x y z
N MET A 1 29.15 9.46 -32.16
CA MET A 1 29.51 9.58 -30.74
C MET A 1 28.47 10.39 -29.94
N ARG A 2 28.18 11.66 -30.29
CA ARG A 2 27.28 12.55 -29.51
C ARG A 2 25.78 12.19 -29.54
N LYS A 3 25.28 11.59 -30.63
CA LYS A 3 23.86 11.16 -30.77
C LYS A 3 23.50 9.94 -29.92
N TRP A 4 24.47 9.05 -29.67
CA TRP A 4 24.25 7.83 -28.88
C TRP A 4 24.19 8.12 -27.38
N LEU A 5 24.94 9.12 -26.91
CA LEU A 5 24.89 9.59 -25.52
C LEU A 5 23.52 10.18 -25.17
N ILE A 6 22.87 10.91 -26.10
CA ILE A 6 21.52 11.46 -25.89
C ILE A 6 20.48 10.34 -25.82
N LEU A 7 20.62 9.30 -26.65
CA LEU A 7 19.70 8.15 -26.64
C LEU A 7 19.82 7.34 -25.35
N ILE A 8 21.04 7.11 -24.86
CA ILE A 8 21.30 6.43 -23.58
C ILE A 8 20.76 7.25 -22.40
N PHE A 9 20.93 8.58 -22.43
CA PHE A 9 20.39 9.46 -21.41
C PHE A 9 18.85 9.47 -21.39
N LEU A 10 18.20 9.48 -22.56
CA LEU A 10 16.74 9.40 -22.69
C LEU A 10 16.19 8.05 -22.21
N LEU A 11 16.87 6.93 -22.54
CA LEU A 11 16.50 5.60 -22.06
C LEU A 11 16.66 5.46 -20.53
N ALA A 12 17.72 6.02 -19.95
CA ALA A 12 17.91 6.06 -18.51
C ALA A 12 16.84 6.92 -17.80
N CYS A 13 16.42 8.03 -18.40
CA CYS A 13 15.37 8.90 -17.86
C CYS A 13 13.99 8.21 -17.84
N MET A 14 13.69 7.38 -18.84
CA MET A 14 12.46 6.58 -18.88
C MET A 14 12.41 5.49 -17.78
N MET A 15 13.56 4.90 -17.41
CA MET A 15 13.62 3.92 -16.31
C MET A 15 13.38 4.54 -14.93
N LEU A 16 13.71 5.81 -14.72
CA LEU A 16 13.50 6.49 -13.44
C LEU A 16 12.03 6.83 -13.17
N CYS A 17 11.22 7.01 -14.21
CA CYS A 17 9.78 7.34 -14.07
C CYS A 17 8.91 6.16 -13.64
N ALA A 18 9.35 4.92 -13.87
CA ALA A 18 8.54 3.72 -13.59
C ALA A 18 8.64 3.20 -12.14
N ALA A 19 9.53 3.76 -11.31
CA ALA A 19 9.82 3.22 -9.97
C ALA A 19 8.88 3.73 -8.86
N GLN A 20 7.96 4.66 -9.14
CA GLN A 20 7.12 5.31 -8.14
C GLN A 20 5.68 4.80 -8.23
N CYS A 21 5.37 3.60 -7.72
CA CYS A 21 4.02 3.03 -7.86
C CYS A 21 3.41 2.40 -6.60
N CYS A 22 4.00 2.55 -5.41
CA CYS A 22 3.40 1.97 -4.20
C CYS A 22 3.20 3.05 -3.12
N PRO A 23 2.18 3.92 -3.25
CA PRO A 23 1.86 4.85 -2.18
C PRO A 23 1.35 4.07 -0.97
N TYR A 24 2.17 3.98 0.09
CA TYR A 24 1.84 3.57 1.46
C TYR A 24 0.61 2.63 1.60
N VAL A 25 0.83 1.33 1.42
CA VAL A 25 -0.21 0.29 1.50
C VAL A 25 0.04 -0.61 2.71
N VAL A 26 -1.03 -1.01 3.40
CA VAL A 26 -1.02 -2.09 4.39
C VAL A 26 -1.96 -3.18 3.89
N CYS A 27 -1.44 -4.39 3.66
CA CYS A 27 -2.21 -5.51 3.14
C CYS A 27 -1.78 -6.83 3.77
N GLY A 28 -2.66 -7.82 3.74
CA GLY A 28 -2.36 -9.15 4.27
C GLY A 28 -3.53 -10.12 4.15
N HIS A 29 -3.39 -11.25 4.83
CA HIS A 29 -4.38 -12.32 4.90
C HIS A 29 -4.79 -12.55 6.36
N VAL A 30 -6.05 -12.88 6.59
CA VAL A 30 -6.56 -13.32 7.90
C VAL A 30 -6.80 -14.82 7.84
N TYR A 31 -6.34 -15.52 8.88
CA TYR A 31 -6.53 -16.96 9.06
C TYR A 31 -7.33 -17.24 10.32
N ASP A 32 -8.11 -18.31 10.33
CA ASP A 32 -8.80 -18.81 11.52
C ASP A 32 -7.88 -19.67 12.42
N GLU A 33 -8.44 -20.24 13.49
CA GLU A 33 -7.71 -21.09 14.43
C GLU A 33 -7.20 -22.41 13.82
N ASN A 34 -7.76 -22.82 12.68
CA ASN A 34 -7.37 -24.03 11.94
C ASN A 34 -6.32 -23.72 10.86
N GLY A 35 -5.98 -22.44 10.66
CA GLY A 35 -5.09 -21.98 9.59
C GLY A 35 -5.77 -21.84 8.22
N GLU A 36 -7.10 -21.82 8.17
CA GLU A 36 -7.87 -21.58 6.94
C GLU A 36 -8.09 -20.09 6.70
N LEU A 37 -8.24 -19.67 5.43
CA LEU A 37 -8.46 -18.26 5.08
C LEU A 37 -9.84 -17.77 5.57
N ALA A 38 -9.85 -16.71 6.37
CA ALA A 38 -11.05 -16.19 6.99
C ALA A 38 -11.72 -15.10 6.14
N LYS A 39 -12.82 -15.44 5.48
CA LYS A 39 -13.68 -14.52 4.70
C LYS A 39 -14.63 -13.73 5.60
N GLY A 40 -14.89 -12.48 5.26
CA GLY A 40 -15.95 -11.70 5.90
C GLY A 40 -15.57 -11.09 7.25
N VAL A 41 -14.28 -11.07 7.59
CA VAL A 41 -13.77 -10.51 8.85
C VAL A 41 -13.56 -9.00 8.67
N GLU A 42 -14.06 -8.19 9.60
CA GLU A 42 -13.75 -6.75 9.65
C GLU A 42 -12.33 -6.55 10.20
N VAL A 43 -11.48 -5.93 9.39
CA VAL A 43 -10.16 -5.44 9.79
C VAL A 43 -10.27 -3.92 9.94
N THR A 44 -9.74 -3.40 11.04
CA THR A 44 -9.66 -1.95 11.30
C THR A 44 -8.19 -1.55 11.31
N LEU A 45 -7.85 -0.45 10.62
CA LEU A 45 -6.53 0.15 10.63
C LEU A 45 -6.62 1.57 11.17
N LYS A 46 -5.88 1.87 12.22
CA LYS A 46 -5.88 3.15 12.91
C LYS A 46 -4.57 3.88 12.72
N ASN A 47 -4.62 5.15 12.35
CA ASN A 47 -3.46 6.03 12.43
C ASN A 47 -3.35 6.60 13.85
N LEU A 48 -2.28 6.25 14.58
CA LEU A 48 -2.12 6.63 15.98
C LEU A 48 -1.87 8.13 16.19
N ARG A 49 -1.39 8.85 15.17
CA ARG A 49 -1.19 10.30 15.25
C ARG A 49 -2.52 11.06 15.17
N THR A 50 -3.43 10.64 14.29
CA THR A 50 -4.71 11.34 14.04
C THR A 50 -5.89 10.72 14.80
N GLY A 51 -5.75 9.47 15.23
CA GLY A 51 -6.84 8.66 15.77
C GLY A 51 -7.87 8.23 14.71
N GLU A 52 -7.64 8.52 13.43
CA GLU A 52 -8.55 8.13 12.35
C GLU A 52 -8.47 6.63 12.07
N GLU A 53 -9.61 6.02 11.74
CA GLU A 53 -9.72 4.60 11.43
C GLU A 53 -10.22 4.38 10.00
N GLN A 54 -9.66 3.39 9.32
CA GLN A 54 -10.21 2.77 8.12
C GLN A 54 -10.71 1.37 8.47
N LYS A 55 -11.77 0.92 7.79
CA LYS A 55 -12.35 -0.41 7.97
C LYS A 55 -12.51 -1.10 6.63
N ILE A 56 -12.18 -2.37 6.57
CA ILE A 56 -12.39 -3.21 5.39
C ILE A 56 -12.81 -4.62 5.82
N THR A 57 -13.62 -5.27 4.99
CA THR A 57 -14.01 -6.67 5.19
C THR A 57 -13.15 -7.56 4.29
N THR A 58 -12.62 -8.66 4.83
CA THR A 58 -11.80 -9.60 4.05
C THR A 58 -12.59 -10.27 2.93
N ASN A 59 -11.94 -10.49 1.78
CA ASN A 59 -12.55 -11.17 0.63
C ASN A 59 -12.63 -12.69 0.82
N ASP A 60 -13.02 -13.42 -0.23
CA ASP A 60 -13.12 -14.89 -0.25
C ASP A 60 -11.79 -15.64 -0.12
N LYS A 61 -10.67 -14.91 -0.23
CA LYS A 61 -9.31 -15.40 0.04
C LYS A 61 -8.75 -14.87 1.36
N GLY A 62 -9.59 -14.31 2.24
CA GLY A 62 -9.15 -13.73 3.50
C GLY A 62 -8.26 -12.50 3.36
N GLU A 63 -8.18 -11.89 2.17
CA GLU A 63 -7.30 -10.75 1.89
C GLU A 63 -7.91 -9.43 2.33
N PHE A 64 -7.06 -8.51 2.77
CA PHE A 64 -7.40 -7.10 2.98
C PHE A 64 -6.32 -6.18 2.38
N LEU A 65 -6.72 -4.96 2.03
CA LEU A 65 -5.82 -3.90 1.54
C LEU A 65 -6.32 -2.54 2.02
N PHE A 66 -5.45 -1.79 2.68
CA PHE A 66 -5.62 -0.38 3.02
C PHE A 66 -4.65 0.47 2.24
N GLU A 67 -5.14 1.54 1.64
CA GLU A 67 -4.30 2.61 1.11
C GLU A 67 -4.23 3.70 2.18
N CYS A 68 -3.06 3.95 2.76
CA CYS A 68 -2.91 4.93 3.83
C CYS A 68 -3.27 6.35 3.37
N LEU A 69 -3.20 6.63 2.06
CA LEU A 69 -3.67 7.91 1.50
C LEU A 69 -5.19 8.12 1.65
N ASN A 70 -5.96 7.08 1.95
CA ASN A 70 -7.41 7.20 2.17
C ASN A 70 -7.78 7.76 3.56
N PHE A 71 -6.82 7.95 4.48
CA PHE A 71 -7.03 8.69 5.72
C PHE A 71 -7.36 10.14 5.38
N LYS A 72 -8.57 10.59 5.72
CA LYS A 72 -9.10 11.95 5.46
C LYS A 72 -8.32 13.03 6.18
N GLN A 73 -7.76 12.72 7.35
CA GLN A 73 -6.87 13.61 8.11
C GLN A 73 -5.42 13.55 7.59
N GLY A 74 -5.16 12.75 6.56
CA GLY A 74 -3.88 12.57 5.91
C GLY A 74 -2.96 11.58 6.63
N PHE A 75 -2.13 10.91 5.83
CA PHE A 75 -1.04 10.05 6.28
C PHE A 75 0.32 10.69 6.01
N ARG A 76 1.27 10.54 6.94
CA ARG A 76 2.66 10.97 6.77
C ARG A 76 3.57 9.75 6.84
N ASN A 77 4.63 9.74 6.04
CA ASN A 77 5.66 8.71 6.16
C ASN A 77 6.23 8.70 7.58
N GLY A 78 6.19 7.55 8.24
CA GLY A 78 6.58 7.39 9.64
C GLY A 78 5.45 7.54 10.67
N ASP A 79 4.21 7.83 10.25
CA ASP A 79 3.05 7.70 11.13
C ASP A 79 2.91 6.23 11.58
N LEU A 80 2.70 6.01 12.88
CA LEU A 80 2.47 4.69 13.44
C LEU A 80 1.02 4.26 13.19
N LEU A 81 0.86 2.98 12.84
CA LEU A 81 -0.43 2.37 12.56
C LEU A 81 -0.67 1.17 13.51
N GLU A 82 -1.92 0.97 13.90
CA GLU A 82 -2.38 -0.18 14.69
C GLU A 82 -3.62 -0.83 14.05
#